data_AF-A0A1S2M171-F1
#
_entry.id   AF-A0A1S2M171-F1
#
_cell.length_a   1.000
_cell.length_b   1.000
_cell.length_c   1.000
_cell.angle_alpha   90.00
_cell.angle_beta   90.00
_cell.angle_gamma   90.00
#
_symmetry.space_group_name_H-M   'P 1'
#
loop_
_entity.id
_entity.type
_entity.pdbx_description
1 polymer ?
#
loop_
_entity_poly.entity_id
_entity_poly.type
_entity_poly.pdbx_seq_one_letter_code
_entity_poly.pdbx_strand_id
1 'polypeptide(L)'
;MKIIDDVFEMYRNHLTGDEEDIFVIIYGILDGMKTSDLEKVFLELNGEEKFEMVALYLYEKLRLKMSEEGIGHIGNDDDQGTSILH
;
A
#
# COMPACT_ATOMS: atom_id res chain seq x y z
N MET A 1 -5.79 -4.47 15.36
CA MET A 1 -5.24 -3.37 16.18
C MET A 1 -6.28 -2.30 16.46
N LYS A 2 -6.21 -1.63 17.63
CA LYS A 2 -7.10 -0.51 17.99
C LYS A 2 -7.10 0.64 16.97
N ILE A 3 -5.95 0.96 16.36
CA ILE A 3 -5.87 2.03 15.36
C ILE A 3 -6.73 1.77 14.11
N ILE A 4 -6.86 0.51 13.69
CA ILE A 4 -7.70 0.16 12.53
C ILE A 4 -9.17 0.35 12.88
N ASP A 5 -9.57 -0.08 14.09
CA ASP A 5 -10.93 0.10 14.57
C ASP A 5 -11.27 1.59 14.73
N ASP A 6 -10.35 2.39 15.29
CA ASP A 6 -10.50 3.83 15.48
C ASP A 6 -10.60 4.59 14.13
N VAL A 7 -9.74 4.25 13.16
CA VAL A 7 -9.80 4.83 11.80
C VAL A 7 -11.07 4.40 11.08
N PHE A 8 -11.46 3.13 11.19
CA PHE A 8 -12.71 2.65 10.61
C PHE A 8 -13.93 3.36 11.20
N GLU A 9 -14.01 3.50 12.52
CA GLU A 9 -15.09 4.24 13.20
C GLU A 9 -15.15 5.72 12.78
N MET A 10 -14.00 6.39 12.64
CA MET A 10 -13.95 7.80 12.23
C MET A 10 -14.40 8.01 10.78
N TYR A 11 -14.08 7.07 9.88
CA TYR A 11 -14.29 7.25 8.45
C TYR A 11 -15.40 6.38 7.85
N ARG A 12 -16.04 5.47 8.61
CA ARG A 12 -17.12 4.58 8.10
C ARG A 12 -18.25 5.27 7.35
N ASN A 13 -18.54 6.53 7.67
CA ASN A 13 -19.59 7.32 7.03
C ASN A 13 -19.09 8.13 5.82
N HIS A 14 -17.78 8.18 5.62
CA HIS A 14 -17.06 8.82 4.49
C HIS A 14 -16.42 7.79 3.54
N LEU A 15 -16.45 6.49 3.88
CA LEU A 15 -16.08 5.40 2.98
C LEU A 15 -17.16 5.27 1.89
N THR A 16 -17.09 6.11 0.86
CA THR A 16 -18.03 6.11 -0.27
C THR A 16 -17.83 4.96 -1.25
N GLY A 17 -16.77 4.15 -1.07
CA GLY A 17 -16.61 2.85 -1.72
C GLY A 17 -15.41 2.75 -2.67
N ASP A 18 -14.71 3.84 -2.98
CA ASP A 18 -13.51 3.77 -3.81
C ASP A 18 -12.25 3.53 -2.94
N GLU A 19 -11.46 2.54 -3.33
CA GLU A 19 -10.19 2.20 -2.67
C GLU A 19 -9.20 3.38 -2.66
N GLU A 20 -9.30 4.27 -3.65
CA GLU A 20 -8.50 5.50 -3.72
C GLU A 20 -8.82 6.48 -2.57
N ASP A 21 -10.07 6.58 -2.13
CA ASP A 21 -10.47 7.47 -1.02
C ASP A 21 -9.85 7.01 0.30
N ILE A 22 -9.77 5.69 0.49
CA ILE A 22 -9.19 5.07 1.68
C ILE A 22 -7.69 5.40 1.76
N PHE A 23 -6.99 5.29 0.62
CA PHE A 23 -5.57 5.58 0.57
C PHE A 23 -5.27 7.05 0.91
N VAL A 24 -6.04 7.99 0.35
CA VAL A 24 -5.90 9.42 0.65
C VAL A 24 -6.14 9.71 2.13
N ILE A 25 -7.15 9.09 2.73
CA ILE A 25 -7.45 9.23 4.16
C ILE A 25 -6.30 8.72 5.02
N ILE A 26 -5.80 7.50 4.74
CA ILE A 26 -4.68 6.91 5.47
C ILE A 26 -3.45 7.81 5.35
N TYR A 27 -3.13 8.30 4.15
CA TYR A 27 -2.00 9.20 3.95
C TYR A 27 -2.14 10.49 4.74
N GLY A 28 -3.33 11.12 4.74
CA GLY A 28 -3.59 12.33 5.51
C GLY A 28 -3.45 12.12 7.03
N ILE A 29 -3.87 10.95 7.53
CA ILE A 29 -3.70 10.60 8.95
C ILE A 29 -2.22 10.43 9.29
N LEU A 30 -1.46 9.72 8.45
CA LEU A 30 -0.04 9.45 8.68
C LEU A 30 0.85 10.70 8.49
N ASP A 31 0.53 11.58 7.54
CA ASP A 31 1.26 12.83 7.30
C ASP A 31 1.21 13.78 8.51
N GLY A 32 0.11 13.74 9.27
CA GLY A 32 -0.04 14.49 10.52
C GLY A 32 0.70 13.89 11.73
N MET A 33 1.23 12.66 11.63
CA MET A 33 1.89 11.99 12.75
C MET A 33 3.36 12.39 12.88
N LYS A 34 3.84 12.48 14.12
CA LYS A 34 5.28 12.56 14.37
C LYS A 34 5.90 11.16 14.28
N THR A 35 7.20 11.09 14.04
CA THR A 35 7.96 9.83 14.07
C THR A 35 7.71 9.02 15.35
N SER A 36 7.65 9.69 16.50
CA SER A 36 7.35 9.05 17.78
C SER A 36 5.96 8.42 17.88
N ASP A 37 4.99 8.91 17.11
CA ASP A 37 3.64 8.37 17.10
C ASP A 37 3.57 7.15 16.17
N LEU A 38 4.26 7.19 15.03
CA LEU A 38 4.47 6.02 14.16
C LEU A 38 5.18 4.88 14.90
N GLU A 39 6.19 5.19 15.72
CA GLU A 39 6.88 4.19 16.55
C GLU A 39 5.95 3.53 17.55
N LYS A 40 5.03 4.28 18.19
CA LYS A 40 4.03 3.70 19.10
C LYS A 40 3.10 2.76 18.37
N VAL A 41 2.59 3.16 17.20
CA VAL A 41 1.74 2.30 16.36
C VAL A 41 2.46 1.00 16.02
N PHE A 42 3.74 1.08 15.63
CA PHE A 42 4.54 -0.10 15.35
C PHE A 42 4.75 -0.99 16.58
N LEU A 43 4.97 -0.40 17.76
CA LEU A 43 5.16 -1.16 18.99
C LEU A 43 3.89 -1.89 19.44
N GLU A 44 2.72 -1.33 19.17
CA GLU A 44 1.40 -1.90 19.47
C GLU A 44 1.02 -3.11 18.60
N LEU A 45 1.62 -3.26 17.42
CA LEU A 45 1.45 -4.45 16.57
C LEU A 45 1.88 -5.71 17.30
N ASN A 46 1.12 -6.80 17.13
CA ASN A 46 1.55 -8.12 17.58
C ASN A 46 2.66 -8.70 16.66
N GLY A 47 3.22 -9.86 17.02
CA GLY A 47 4.36 -10.44 16.28
C GLY A 47 4.04 -10.80 14.83
N GLU A 48 2.82 -11.26 14.56
CA GLU A 48 2.32 -11.60 13.22
C GLU A 48 2.08 -10.33 12.41
N GLU A 49 1.40 -9.34 12.98
CA GLU A 49 1.16 -8.04 12.33
C GLU A 49 2.48 -7.32 12.00
N LYS A 50 3.50 -7.41 12.88
CA LYS A 50 4.86 -6.90 12.61
C LYS A 50 5.51 -7.62 11.42
N PHE A 51 5.38 -8.94 11.36
CA PHE A 51 5.91 -9.73 10.27
C PHE A 51 5.24 -9.36 8.94
N GLU A 52 3.91 -9.29 8.92
CA GLU A 52 3.12 -8.91 7.74
C GLU A 52 3.48 -7.50 7.25
N MET A 53 3.60 -6.53 8.16
CA MET A 53 3.97 -5.16 7.81
C MET A 53 5.35 -5.11 7.14
N VAL A 54 6.33 -5.84 7.68
CA VAL A 54 7.68 -5.92 7.08
C VAL A 54 7.64 -6.65 5.74
N ALA A 55 6.87 -7.74 5.63
CA ALA A 55 6.73 -8.50 4.39
C ALA A 55 6.13 -7.64 3.26
N LEU A 56 5.04 -6.91 3.54
CA LEU A 56 4.40 -6.00 2.58
C LEU A 56 5.34 -4.87 2.16
N TYR A 57 6.05 -4.26 3.10
CA TYR A 57 7.02 -3.21 2.77
C TYR A 57 8.12 -3.73 1.84
N LEU A 58 8.70 -4.90 2.16
CA LEU A 58 9.74 -5.50 1.33
C LEU A 58 9.21 -5.91 -0.04
N TYR A 59 8.00 -6.46 -0.11
CA TYR A 59 7.33 -6.80 -1.35
C TYR A 59 7.19 -5.58 -2.28
N GLU A 60 6.63 -4.47 -1.78
CA GLU A 60 6.45 -3.26 -2.60
C GLU A 60 7.78 -2.66 -3.06
N LYS A 61 8.80 -2.61 -2.18
CA LYS A 61 10.13 -2.11 -2.55
C LYS A 61 10.82 -2.99 -3.59
N LEU A 62 10.69 -4.31 -3.46
CA LEU A 62 11.24 -5.25 -4.44
C LEU A 62 10.49 -5.16 -5.77
N ARG A 63 9.15 -5.06 -5.74
CA ARG A 63 8.33 -4.88 -6.95
C ARG A 63 8.73 -3.61 -7.71
N LEU A 64 8.89 -2.49 -7.01
CA LEU A 64 9.34 -1.23 -7.63
C LEU A 64 10.74 -1.39 -8.24
N LYS A 65 11.69 -1.95 -7.47
CA LYS A 65 13.05 -2.19 -7.96
C LYS A 65 13.09 -3.12 -9.17
N MET A 66 12.27 -4.17 -9.17
CA MET A 66 12.13 -5.07 -10.31
C MET A 66 11.63 -4.34 -11.55
N SER A 67 10.63 -3.45 -11.40
CA SER A 67 10.15 -2.61 -12.48
C SER A 67 11.22 -1.65 -13.01
N GLU A 68 12.02 -1.03 -12.13
CA GLU A 68 13.12 -0.13 -12.50
C GLU A 68 14.22 -0.85 -13.29
N GLU A 69 14.53 -2.09 -12.91
CA GLU A 69 15.53 -2.94 -13.55
C GLU A 69 14.98 -3.70 -14.78
N GLY A 70 13.69 -3.52 -15.10
CA GLY A 70 13.01 -4.25 -16.18
C GLY A 70 12.91 -5.76 -15.95
N ILE A 71 13.07 -6.21 -14.70
CA ILE A 71 13.02 -7.61 -14.30
C ILE A 71 11.57 -7.98 -14.01
N GLY A 72 11.04 -8.95 -14.75
CA GLY A 72 9.64 -9.35 -14.63
C GLY A 72 8.78 -8.58 -15.61
N HIS A 73 8.62 -9.15 -16.82
CA HIS A 73 7.43 -8.88 -17.60
C HIS A 73 6.23 -9.36 -16.77
N ILE A 74 5.53 -8.46 -16.08
CA ILE A 74 4.08 -8.59 -16.05
C ILE A 74 3.70 -8.21 -17.48
N GLY A 75 3.50 -9.21 -18.33
CA GLY A 75 3.14 -8.98 -19.72
C GLY A 75 1.96 -8.04 -19.76
N ASN A 76 2.16 -6.86 -20.31
CA ASN A 76 1.06 -6.18 -20.95
C ASN A 76 0.69 -7.07 -22.14
N ASP A 77 -0.32 -7.91 -21.98
CA ASP A 77 -0.99 -8.66 -23.06
C ASP A 77 -1.73 -7.71 -24.04
N ASP A 78 -1.28 -6.46 -24.15
CA ASP A 78 -1.88 -5.40 -24.96
C ASP A 78 -0.99 -4.99 -26.15
N ASP A 79 0.16 -5.65 -26.36
CA ASP A 79 0.94 -5.50 -27.61
C ASP A 79 0.40 -6.43 -28.72
N GLN A 80 -0.94 -6.52 -28.82
CA GLN A 80 -1.60 -6.91 -30.06
C GLN A 80 -1.62 -5.70 -31.00
N GLY A 81 -0.60 -5.59 -31.84
CA GLY A 81 -0.72 -4.83 -33.08
C GLY A 81 0.54 -4.10 -33.51
N THR A 82 1.45 -4.82 -34.15
CA THR A 82 2.02 -4.41 -35.46
C THR A 82 2.97 -5.48 -35.97
N SER A 83 2.40 -6.53 -36.56
CA SER A 83 3.06 -7.17 -37.71
C SER A 83 2.24 -6.82 -38.94
N ILE A 84 2.37 -5.56 -39.36
CA ILE A 84 2.13 -5.19 -40.75
C ILE A 84 3.48 -4.76 -41.31
N LEU A 85 3.86 -5.45 -42.39
CA LEU A 85 4.67 -5.02 -43.54
C LEU A 85 5.94 -5.84 -43.81
N HIS A 86 5.81 -6.58 -44.91
CA HIS A 86 6.80 -7.13 -45.86
C HIS A 86 7.55 -8.41 -45.51
#